data_AF-A0A969TSL8-F1
#
_entry.id   AF-A0A969TSL8-F1
#
_cell.length_a   1.000
_cell.length_b   1.000
_cell.length_c   1.000
_cell.angle_alpha   90.00
_cell.angle_beta   90.00
_cell.angle_gamma   90.00
#
_symmetry.space_group_name_H-M   'P 1'
#
loop_
_entity.id
_entity.type
_entity.pdbx_description
1 polymer ?
#
loop_
_entity_poly.entity_id
_entity_poly.type
_entity_poly.pdbx_seq_one_letter_code
_entity_poly.pdbx_strand_id
1 'polypeptide(L)'
;MCVFIFLSACQFGDRQIASSNTNQAVATNANPTNQQDRFSGRYLLAISDADMVASAYVDGKLKRSPNAKDTLSVISLPSNGQNPTVAQLNVSNSVASWPNVIAVSPDGNIAYIAETRGSAPQGVQQVKNVFTDLPAGAKVTAVNLSNPQKPTIANSLQLGRNPHNISINSEGNLLAIATDEPGKGVELVEVNGSQFGRRFTFSVKKNQGKQPGRVSDIEWHPSGRYLAVTLDDREIVFQQVIRDAATGNMTLKPWREAVKTINFPGAGKFTADGRFYVVPSLQWWTKTNELDYNNPPTGQLTVIRLATNNTEFNEVVSTATVGISPEGFDISPDDSLIVAANARRSHLPWEDSRLTRESSISLVRMDKNTGRLTTVGEYKFEGIMPQGVAFDAEGKSIAVTLFDTFNPKVRQGKVEFWRVIPGENPSLEKMGTPVKVVRGSHDLALVR
;
A
#
# COMPACT_ATOMS: atom_id res chain seq x y z
N MET A 1 -16.93 75.87 20.44
CA MET A 1 -16.82 76.51 21.78
C MET A 1 -15.33 76.66 22.08
N CYS A 2 -14.93 77.88 22.44
CA CYS A 2 -13.60 78.47 22.72
C CYS A 2 -12.49 77.50 23.18
N VAL A 3 -11.29 77.49 22.58
CA VAL A 3 -10.11 78.41 22.73
C VAL A 3 -9.39 78.27 24.08
N PHE A 4 -8.04 78.19 24.02
CA PHE A 4 -6.95 78.61 24.95
C PHE A 4 -5.81 77.56 24.86
N ILE A 5 -4.71 77.73 24.11
CA ILE A 5 -3.55 78.65 24.22
C ILE A 5 -2.96 78.73 25.64
N PHE A 6 -1.71 78.24 25.84
CA PHE A 6 -0.57 79.05 26.28
C PHE A 6 0.79 78.32 26.13
N LEU A 7 1.76 79.06 25.57
CA LEU A 7 3.18 78.74 25.46
C LEU A 7 3.94 79.11 26.75
N SER A 8 5.03 78.37 27.04
CA SER A 8 6.35 78.87 27.50
C SER A 8 7.30 77.68 27.72
N ALA A 9 8.63 77.76 27.72
CA ALA A 9 9.67 78.44 26.95
C ALA A 9 11.00 78.05 27.65
N CYS A 10 12.03 77.72 26.87
CA CYS A 10 13.47 77.57 27.27
C CYS A 10 13.83 76.42 28.24
N GLN A 11 14.99 75.74 28.19
CA GLN A 11 16.29 76.01 27.55
C GLN A 11 17.15 74.72 27.48
N PHE A 12 17.93 74.64 26.40
CA PHE A 12 19.16 73.88 26.07
C PHE A 12 19.79 72.84 27.03
N GLY A 13 20.21 71.73 26.41
CA GLY A 13 21.28 70.83 26.89
C GLY A 13 21.58 69.72 25.88
N ASP A 14 22.62 69.92 25.06
CA ASP A 14 23.10 69.02 24.01
C ASP A 14 23.39 67.57 24.47
N ARG A 15 23.00 66.59 23.66
CA ARG A 15 23.86 65.45 23.31
C ARG A 15 23.32 64.71 22.07
N GLN A 16 24.18 64.61 21.07
CA GLN A 16 24.01 63.88 19.82
C GLN A 16 23.58 62.42 20.04
N ILE A 17 22.76 61.87 19.12
CA ILE A 17 22.98 60.59 18.43
C ILE A 17 22.04 60.53 17.21
N ALA A 18 22.58 59.94 16.15
CA ALA A 18 22.15 59.97 14.76
C ALA A 18 20.70 59.50 14.46
N SER A 19 20.11 60.16 13.46
CA SER A 19 18.83 59.86 12.83
C SER A 19 18.89 58.56 12.02
N SER A 20 18.07 57.57 12.39
CA SER A 20 17.77 56.41 11.54
C SER A 20 16.64 56.74 10.57
N ASN A 21 16.97 56.86 9.29
CA ASN A 21 16.01 56.91 8.19
C ASN A 21 15.26 55.58 8.11
N THR A 22 13.94 55.64 8.28
CA THR A 22 13.01 54.54 8.10
C THR A 22 12.73 54.34 6.61
N ASN A 23 13.47 53.44 5.97
CA ASN A 23 13.07 52.87 4.69
C ASN A 23 11.99 51.81 4.96
N GLN A 24 10.75 52.13 4.58
CA GLN A 24 9.67 51.15 4.45
C GLN A 24 10.04 50.15 3.34
N ALA A 25 10.48 48.97 3.74
CA ALA A 25 10.48 47.81 2.86
C ALA A 25 9.05 47.25 2.83
N VAL A 26 8.45 47.23 1.64
CA VAL A 26 7.24 46.45 1.36
C VAL A 26 7.60 44.99 1.54
N ALA A 27 7.26 44.42 2.70
CA ALA A 27 7.33 43.00 2.93
C ALA A 27 6.26 42.33 2.05
N THR A 28 6.69 41.68 0.97
CA THR A 28 5.88 40.68 0.30
C THR A 28 5.63 39.56 1.30
N ASN A 29 4.41 39.50 1.85
CA ASN A 29 3.92 38.35 2.60
C ASN A 29 3.84 37.14 1.65
N ALA A 30 4.97 36.45 1.49
CA ALA A 30 4.94 35.06 1.07
C ALA A 30 4.27 34.29 2.22
N ASN A 31 3.02 33.86 2.00
CA ASN A 31 2.37 32.91 2.91
C ASN A 31 3.34 31.74 3.14
N PRO A 32 3.68 31.40 4.39
CA PRO A 32 4.38 30.15 4.65
C PRO A 32 3.46 29.05 4.14
N THR A 33 3.88 28.32 3.11
CA THR A 33 3.18 27.09 2.71
C THR A 33 3.08 26.22 3.95
N ASN A 34 1.85 26.06 4.43
CA ASN A 34 1.54 25.48 5.73
C ASN A 34 2.23 24.10 5.80
N GLN A 35 3.16 23.90 6.74
CA GLN A 35 3.83 22.60 6.90
C GLN A 35 2.82 21.45 7.16
N GLN A 36 1.60 21.80 7.58
CA GLN A 36 0.47 20.90 7.79
C GLN A 36 -0.12 20.28 6.50
N ASP A 37 0.26 20.74 5.31
CA ASP A 37 -0.31 20.24 4.04
C ASP A 37 0.66 19.32 3.29
N ARG A 38 1.44 18.49 4.00
CA ARG A 38 2.43 17.59 3.38
C ARG A 38 2.27 16.18 3.91
N PHE A 39 2.40 15.21 3.02
CA PHE A 39 2.56 13.80 3.33
C PHE A 39 3.95 13.57 3.94
N SER A 40 4.01 13.08 5.19
CA SER A 40 5.22 12.90 5.99
C SER A 40 5.90 11.52 5.85
N GLY A 41 7.21 11.46 6.07
CA GLY A 41 8.05 10.26 5.97
C GLY A 41 9.43 10.57 5.37
N ARG A 42 10.29 9.56 5.21
CA ARG A 42 11.59 9.70 4.52
C ARG A 42 11.41 9.69 3.00
N TYR A 43 10.66 8.73 2.48
CA TYR A 43 10.25 8.64 1.07
C TYR A 43 9.12 7.63 0.90
N LEU A 44 8.38 7.76 -0.20
CA LEU A 44 7.31 6.85 -0.58
C LEU A 44 7.74 6.07 -1.83
N LEU A 45 7.65 4.75 -1.76
CA LEU A 45 7.88 3.85 -2.87
C LEU A 45 6.55 3.60 -3.59
N ALA A 46 6.56 3.68 -4.92
CA ALA A 46 5.43 3.30 -5.76
C ALA A 46 5.91 2.40 -6.89
N ILE A 47 5.40 1.18 -6.96
CA ILE A 47 5.70 0.27 -8.07
C ILE A 47 4.66 0.41 -9.17
N SER A 48 5.04 0.10 -10.41
CA SER A 48 4.18 0.21 -11.58
C SER A 48 4.41 -0.94 -12.56
N ASP A 49 3.32 -1.58 -12.96
CA ASP A 49 3.25 -2.59 -14.04
C ASP A 49 2.91 -1.86 -15.35
N ALA A 50 3.90 -1.68 -16.20
CA ALA A 50 3.74 -0.95 -17.43
C ALA A 50 3.24 -1.85 -18.59
N ASP A 51 3.17 -3.17 -18.34
CA ASP A 51 2.87 -4.21 -19.31
C ASP A 51 1.39 -4.36 -19.63
N MET A 52 0.51 -3.65 -18.93
CA MET A 52 -0.88 -3.63 -19.34
C MET A 52 -1.63 -2.35 -18.95
N VAL A 53 -2.88 -2.30 -19.39
CA VAL A 53 -3.89 -1.34 -18.99
C VAL A 53 -4.90 -2.05 -18.09
N ALA A 54 -5.60 -1.33 -17.22
CA ALA A 54 -6.54 -1.94 -16.28
C ALA A 54 -7.62 -2.81 -16.97
N SER A 55 -8.10 -2.40 -18.16
CA SER A 55 -9.10 -3.17 -18.92
C SER A 55 -8.64 -4.55 -19.37
N ALA A 56 -7.33 -4.82 -19.37
CA ALA A 56 -6.79 -6.13 -19.69
C ALA A 56 -7.22 -7.21 -18.67
N TYR A 57 -7.65 -6.82 -17.47
CA TYR A 57 -8.31 -7.74 -16.52
C TYR A 57 -9.55 -8.39 -17.15
N VAL A 58 -10.21 -7.70 -18.08
CA VAL A 58 -11.48 -8.13 -18.67
C VAL A 58 -11.29 -8.72 -20.06
N ASP A 59 -10.58 -8.00 -20.93
CA ASP A 59 -10.50 -8.34 -22.36
C ASP A 59 -9.13 -8.87 -22.79
N GLY A 60 -8.18 -8.94 -21.85
CA GLY A 60 -6.80 -9.37 -22.09
C GLY A 60 -6.01 -8.47 -23.05
N LYS A 61 -6.57 -7.33 -23.49
CA LYS A 61 -5.90 -6.40 -24.42
C LYS A 61 -4.94 -5.52 -23.63
N LEU A 62 -3.65 -5.85 -23.72
CA LEU A 62 -2.60 -5.26 -22.92
C LEU A 62 -2.37 -3.78 -23.24
N LYS A 63 -2.53 -3.36 -24.50
CA LYS A 63 -2.26 -1.99 -24.99
C LYS A 63 -0.89 -1.47 -24.48
N ARG A 64 0.15 -2.29 -24.71
CA ARG A 64 1.53 -2.04 -24.30
C ARG A 64 2.21 -1.04 -25.21
N SER A 65 2.94 -0.11 -24.62
CA SER A 65 3.91 0.68 -25.37
C SER A 65 5.21 -0.12 -25.50
N PRO A 66 5.87 -0.16 -26.67
CA PRO A 66 7.13 -0.91 -26.86
C PRO A 66 8.25 -0.53 -25.89
N ASN A 67 8.23 0.70 -25.36
CA ASN A 67 9.26 1.22 -24.46
C ASN A 67 8.80 1.26 -22.99
N ALA A 68 7.57 0.85 -22.71
CA ALA A 68 7.08 0.76 -21.34
C ALA A 68 7.85 -0.34 -20.60
N LYS A 69 8.31 -0.01 -19.40
CA LYS A 69 8.98 -0.93 -18.49
C LYS A 69 8.38 -0.77 -17.11
N ASP A 70 8.31 -1.87 -16.39
CA ASP A 70 7.91 -1.85 -15.00
C ASP A 70 8.92 -1.08 -14.18
N THR A 71 8.44 -0.30 -13.21
CA THR A 71 9.30 0.61 -12.45
C THR A 71 9.00 0.62 -10.98
N LEU A 72 10.04 0.84 -10.18
CA LEU A 72 9.97 1.41 -8.85
C LEU A 72 10.20 2.92 -8.97
N SER A 73 9.24 3.72 -8.50
CA SER A 73 9.40 5.15 -8.30
C SER A 73 9.68 5.43 -6.81
N VAL A 74 10.68 6.25 -6.52
CA VAL A 74 11.04 6.71 -5.18
C VAL A 74 10.70 8.20 -5.08
N ILE A 75 9.60 8.51 -4.37
CA ILE A 75 9.08 9.86 -4.21
C ILE A 75 9.66 10.44 -2.91
N SER A 76 10.38 11.54 -3.03
CA SER A 76 10.97 12.23 -1.89
C SER A 76 9.90 12.84 -1.00
N LEU A 77 10.07 12.70 0.32
CA LEU A 77 9.17 13.25 1.33
C LEU A 77 9.92 14.23 2.27
N PRO A 78 9.20 15.15 2.94
CA PRO A 78 7.76 15.37 2.88
C PRO A 78 7.31 15.98 1.54
N SER A 79 6.10 15.64 1.08
CA SER A 79 5.58 16.11 -0.21
C SER A 79 4.11 16.49 -0.13
N ASN A 80 3.73 17.59 -0.77
CA ASN A 80 2.33 17.94 -1.06
C ASN A 80 1.97 17.68 -2.54
N GLY A 81 2.84 16.96 -3.25
CA GLY A 81 2.72 16.70 -4.68
C GLY A 81 3.13 17.85 -5.60
N GLN A 82 3.52 19.03 -5.08
CA GLN A 82 4.11 20.10 -5.89
C GLN A 82 5.62 19.87 -6.07
N ASN A 83 6.07 19.84 -7.32
CA ASN A 83 7.47 19.64 -7.71
C ASN A 83 8.19 18.49 -6.93
N PRO A 84 7.58 17.30 -6.84
CA PRO A 84 8.18 16.19 -6.12
C PRO A 84 9.44 15.73 -6.83
N THR A 85 10.51 15.48 -6.09
CA THR A 85 11.67 14.78 -6.63
C THR A 85 11.35 13.29 -6.68
N VAL A 86 11.29 12.73 -7.89
CA VAL A 86 10.97 11.32 -8.14
C VAL A 86 12.15 10.66 -8.85
N ALA A 87 12.81 9.72 -8.17
CA ALA A 87 13.77 8.83 -8.81
C ALA A 87 13.06 7.58 -9.35
N GLN A 88 13.59 6.97 -10.40
CA GLN A 88 13.00 5.79 -11.02
C GLN A 88 14.05 4.72 -11.27
N LEU A 89 13.65 3.46 -11.08
CA LEU A 89 14.43 2.27 -11.39
C LEU A 89 13.55 1.27 -12.12
N ASN A 90 14.01 0.79 -13.27
CA ASN A 90 13.32 -0.32 -13.94
C ASN A 90 13.50 -1.60 -13.11
N VAL A 91 12.39 -2.21 -12.72
CA VAL A 91 12.38 -3.46 -11.96
C VAL A 91 11.09 -4.21 -12.26
N SER A 92 11.26 -5.48 -12.62
CA SER A 92 10.17 -6.38 -12.97
C SER A 92 9.21 -6.55 -11.80
N ASN A 93 7.92 -6.37 -12.05
CA ASN A 93 6.82 -6.58 -11.12
C ASN A 93 5.53 -6.77 -11.92
N SER A 94 4.42 -7.13 -11.27
CA SER A 94 3.13 -7.16 -11.95
C SER A 94 1.98 -6.90 -11.01
N VAL A 95 0.94 -6.24 -11.52
CA VAL A 95 -0.31 -6.01 -10.79
C VAL A 95 -1.20 -7.26 -10.73
N ALA A 96 -0.83 -8.35 -11.42
CA ALA A 96 -1.63 -9.56 -11.54
C ALA A 96 -1.65 -10.44 -10.25
N SER A 97 -1.84 -9.81 -9.09
CA SER A 97 -2.03 -10.36 -7.75
C SER A 97 -2.62 -9.30 -6.80
N TRP A 98 -2.72 -9.62 -5.51
CA TRP A 98 -3.03 -8.60 -4.50
C TRP A 98 -1.88 -7.59 -4.34
N PRO A 99 -2.16 -6.38 -3.83
CA PRO A 99 -1.14 -5.50 -3.28
C PRO A 99 -0.32 -6.19 -2.17
N ASN A 100 0.79 -5.60 -1.75
CA ASN A 100 1.88 -6.19 -0.93
C ASN A 100 2.87 -7.06 -1.73
N VAL A 101 3.32 -6.58 -2.90
CA VAL A 101 4.42 -7.19 -3.69
C VAL A 101 5.76 -6.49 -3.45
N ILE A 102 5.80 -5.52 -2.53
CA ILE A 102 7.01 -4.85 -2.06
C ILE A 102 7.12 -4.91 -0.53
N ALA A 103 8.28 -5.32 -0.03
CA ALA A 103 8.66 -5.25 1.38
C ALA A 103 9.87 -4.35 1.55
N VAL A 104 9.97 -3.60 2.65
CA VAL A 104 11.10 -2.71 2.94
C VAL A 104 11.77 -3.12 4.23
N SER A 105 13.10 -3.19 4.25
CA SER A 105 13.86 -3.46 5.47
C SER A 105 13.54 -2.43 6.56
N PRO A 106 13.57 -2.81 7.86
CA PRO A 106 13.24 -1.88 8.95
C PRO A 106 14.06 -0.59 8.98
N ASP A 107 15.32 -0.63 8.49
CA ASP A 107 16.19 0.55 8.38
C ASP A 107 15.86 1.44 7.15
N GLY A 108 14.95 0.99 6.29
CA GLY A 108 14.52 1.62 5.06
C GLY A 108 15.46 1.41 3.87
N ASN A 109 16.65 0.83 4.06
CA ASN A 109 17.71 0.93 3.05
C ASN A 109 17.61 -0.09 1.91
N ILE A 110 16.76 -1.11 2.04
CA ILE A 110 16.54 -2.15 1.03
C ILE A 110 15.04 -2.32 0.79
N ALA A 111 14.64 -2.37 -0.49
CA ALA A 111 13.32 -2.87 -0.89
C ALA A 111 13.45 -4.23 -1.58
N TYR A 112 12.54 -5.14 -1.28
CA TYR A 112 12.43 -6.45 -1.91
C TYR A 112 11.14 -6.47 -2.73
N ILE A 113 11.26 -6.70 -4.03
CA ILE A 113 10.14 -6.64 -4.98
C ILE A 113 9.91 -8.03 -5.56
N ALA A 114 8.69 -8.54 -5.42
CA ALA A 114 8.26 -9.79 -6.00
C ALA A 114 7.84 -9.60 -7.47
N GLU A 115 8.38 -10.44 -8.35
CA GLU A 115 7.91 -10.54 -9.74
C GLU A 115 6.77 -11.55 -9.79
N THR A 116 5.53 -11.11 -9.61
CA THR A 116 4.38 -12.02 -9.59
C THR A 116 4.10 -12.65 -10.96
N ARG A 117 4.23 -11.84 -12.02
CA ARG A 117 4.21 -12.29 -13.42
C ARG A 117 5.37 -11.65 -14.16
N GLY A 118 5.86 -12.37 -15.17
CA GLY A 118 6.81 -11.83 -16.12
C GLY A 118 6.11 -11.06 -17.22
N SER A 119 6.85 -10.17 -17.87
CA SER A 119 6.35 -9.38 -19.00
C SER A 119 5.88 -10.26 -20.15
N ALA A 120 4.80 -9.84 -20.82
CA ALA A 120 4.37 -10.51 -22.04
C ALA A 120 5.49 -10.50 -23.11
N PRO A 121 5.61 -11.55 -23.95
CA PRO A 121 6.60 -11.60 -25.01
C PRO A 121 6.53 -10.39 -25.96
N GLN A 122 7.66 -10.06 -26.59
CA GLN A 122 7.73 -8.91 -27.51
C GLN A 122 6.69 -9.05 -28.64
N GLY A 123 5.95 -7.97 -28.92
CA GLY A 123 4.91 -7.93 -29.95
C GLY A 123 3.55 -8.46 -29.50
N VAL A 124 3.45 -9.13 -28.35
CA VAL A 124 2.16 -9.58 -27.80
C VAL A 124 1.39 -8.38 -27.25
N GLN A 125 0.19 -8.16 -27.78
CA GLN A 125 -0.73 -7.08 -27.38
C GLN A 125 -2.03 -7.61 -26.77
N GLN A 126 -2.25 -8.92 -26.77
CA GLN A 126 -3.42 -9.55 -26.20
C GLN A 126 -3.09 -10.95 -25.68
N VAL A 127 -3.68 -11.30 -24.53
CA VAL A 127 -3.73 -12.66 -23.96
C VAL A 127 -5.20 -13.01 -23.68
N LYS A 128 -5.54 -14.24 -23.29
CA LYS A 128 -6.94 -14.55 -22.92
C LYS A 128 -7.23 -14.10 -21.49
N ASN A 129 -6.30 -14.34 -20.58
CA ASN A 129 -6.40 -13.94 -19.19
C ASN A 129 -5.03 -13.54 -18.63
N VAL A 130 -4.90 -12.29 -18.17
CA VAL A 130 -3.64 -11.75 -17.64
C VAL A 130 -3.15 -12.46 -16.38
N PHE A 131 -4.06 -13.04 -15.60
CA PHE A 131 -3.75 -13.76 -14.38
C PHE A 131 -3.23 -15.19 -14.63
N THR A 132 -3.35 -15.73 -15.86
CA THR A 132 -2.91 -17.11 -16.15
C THR A 132 -1.94 -17.21 -17.30
N ASP A 133 -2.08 -16.34 -18.31
CA ASP A 133 -1.44 -16.51 -19.62
C ASP A 133 -0.20 -15.61 -19.79
N LEU A 134 0.01 -14.64 -18.90
CA LEU A 134 1.29 -13.95 -18.81
C LEU A 134 2.36 -14.93 -18.31
N PRO A 135 3.63 -14.81 -18.77
CA PRO A 135 4.73 -15.62 -18.29
C PRO A 135 4.76 -15.67 -16.75
N ALA A 136 5.07 -16.85 -16.23
CA ALA A 136 5.17 -17.00 -14.78
C ALA A 136 6.30 -16.12 -14.25
N GLY A 137 6.02 -15.43 -13.15
CA GLY A 137 7.05 -14.72 -12.41
C GLY A 137 7.95 -15.72 -11.67
N ALA A 138 9.22 -15.39 -11.49
CA ALA A 138 10.19 -16.34 -10.95
C ALA A 138 11.24 -15.73 -10.01
N LYS A 139 11.12 -14.46 -9.65
CA LYS A 139 12.18 -13.80 -8.87
C LYS A 139 11.70 -12.81 -7.82
N VAL A 140 12.56 -12.61 -6.84
CA VAL A 140 12.53 -11.47 -5.93
C VAL A 140 13.78 -10.62 -6.18
N THR A 141 13.62 -9.31 -6.28
CA THR A 141 14.72 -8.37 -6.54
C THR A 141 14.97 -7.51 -5.31
N ALA A 142 16.20 -7.47 -4.81
CA ALA A 142 16.62 -6.55 -3.77
C ALA A 142 17.16 -5.26 -4.40
N VAL A 143 16.56 -4.14 -4.03
CA VAL A 143 16.92 -2.79 -4.48
C VAL A 143 17.58 -2.04 -3.33
N ASN A 144 18.75 -1.46 -3.59
CA ASN A 144 19.42 -0.59 -2.64
C ASN A 144 18.84 0.83 -2.70
N LEU A 145 18.41 1.32 -1.55
CA LEU A 145 17.79 2.62 -1.30
C LEU A 145 18.63 3.50 -0.36
N SER A 146 19.88 3.13 -0.08
CA SER A 146 20.82 3.95 0.73
C SER A 146 21.01 5.36 0.14
N ASN A 147 20.86 5.50 -1.19
CA ASN A 147 20.65 6.78 -1.85
C ASN A 147 19.29 6.75 -2.60
N PRO A 148 18.19 7.23 -1.99
CA PRO A 148 16.86 7.14 -2.59
C PRO A 148 16.70 7.95 -3.88
N GLN A 149 17.60 8.91 -4.16
CA GLN A 149 17.61 9.65 -5.43
C GLN A 149 18.27 8.87 -6.57
N LYS A 150 18.97 7.78 -6.25
CA LYS A 150 19.67 6.93 -7.21
C LYS A 150 19.54 5.46 -6.78
N PRO A 151 18.31 4.91 -6.74
CA PRO A 151 18.10 3.51 -6.41
C PRO A 151 18.79 2.59 -7.41
N THR A 152 19.33 1.46 -6.95
CA THR A 152 19.98 0.47 -7.82
C THR A 152 19.55 -0.95 -7.48
N ILE A 153 19.44 -1.82 -8.49
CA ILE A 153 19.31 -3.26 -8.25
C ILE A 153 20.61 -3.74 -7.59
N ALA A 154 20.51 -4.32 -6.40
CA ALA A 154 21.65 -4.82 -5.64
C ALA A 154 21.82 -6.33 -5.76
N ASN A 155 20.71 -7.07 -5.82
CA ASN A 155 20.71 -8.52 -5.98
C ASN A 155 19.37 -9.04 -6.53
N SER A 156 19.34 -10.27 -7.01
CA SER A 156 18.11 -10.97 -7.38
C SER A 156 18.18 -12.44 -7.03
N LEU A 157 17.08 -12.96 -6.49
CA LEU A 157 16.89 -14.36 -6.14
C LEU A 157 15.86 -14.98 -7.08
N GLN A 158 16.22 -16.08 -7.73
CA GLN A 158 15.25 -16.94 -8.41
C GLN A 158 14.48 -17.77 -7.38
N LEU A 159 13.15 -17.65 -7.36
CA LEU A 159 12.28 -18.20 -6.32
C LEU A 159 10.94 -18.65 -6.89
N GLY A 160 10.60 -19.92 -6.65
CA GLY A 160 9.27 -20.50 -6.87
C GLY A 160 8.66 -20.18 -8.24
N ARG A 161 7.34 -20.31 -8.30
CA ARG A 161 6.52 -19.87 -9.42
C ARG A 161 5.54 -18.82 -8.91
N ASN A 162 5.45 -17.67 -9.58
CA ASN A 162 4.57 -16.55 -9.26
C ASN A 162 4.63 -16.15 -7.76
N PRO A 163 5.71 -15.51 -7.29
CA PRO A 163 5.72 -14.92 -5.96
C PRO A 163 4.63 -13.81 -5.87
N HIS A 164 3.55 -14.08 -5.12
CA HIS A 164 2.34 -13.24 -5.08
C HIS A 164 2.41 -12.11 -4.08
N ASN A 165 2.99 -12.37 -2.92
CA ASN A 165 3.09 -11.42 -1.83
C ASN A 165 4.40 -11.64 -1.08
N ILE A 166 4.91 -10.55 -0.51
CA ILE A 166 6.18 -10.53 0.22
C ILE A 166 6.06 -9.68 1.46
N SER A 167 6.56 -10.20 2.57
CA SER A 167 6.64 -9.51 3.85
C SER A 167 8.00 -9.75 4.49
N ILE A 168 8.49 -8.82 5.30
CA ILE A 168 9.73 -8.97 6.06
C ILE A 168 9.45 -8.88 7.57
N ASN A 169 10.11 -9.71 8.35
CA ASN A 169 9.94 -9.69 9.79
C ASN A 169 10.49 -8.39 10.42
N SER A 170 10.08 -8.12 11.67
CA SER A 170 10.47 -6.93 12.42
C SER A 170 11.99 -6.78 12.64
N GLU A 171 12.73 -7.89 12.62
CA GLU A 171 14.21 -7.89 12.73
C GLU A 171 14.91 -7.57 11.40
N GLY A 172 14.18 -7.61 10.27
CA GLY A 172 14.74 -7.31 8.96
C GLY A 172 15.65 -8.39 8.38
N ASN A 173 15.58 -9.62 8.91
CA ASN A 173 16.49 -10.72 8.56
C ASN A 173 15.80 -11.92 7.92
N LEU A 174 14.47 -11.89 7.76
CA LEU A 174 13.70 -13.01 7.21
C LEU A 174 12.51 -12.52 6.38
N LEU A 175 12.55 -12.84 5.09
CA LEU A 175 11.42 -12.65 4.18
C LEU A 175 10.46 -13.83 4.29
N ALA A 176 9.16 -13.56 4.19
CA ALA A 176 8.11 -14.54 3.95
C ALA A 176 7.43 -14.21 2.62
N ILE A 177 7.34 -15.21 1.75
CA ILE A 177 6.88 -15.03 0.37
C ILE A 177 5.85 -16.11 0.03
N ALA A 178 4.70 -15.67 -0.50
CA ALA A 178 3.65 -16.54 -1.02
C ALA A 178 3.97 -16.92 -2.47
N THR A 179 3.83 -18.20 -2.85
CA THR A 179 4.06 -18.65 -4.24
C THR A 179 2.97 -19.62 -4.73
N ASP A 180 2.86 -19.76 -6.06
CA ASP A 180 2.05 -20.80 -6.72
C ASP A 180 2.75 -22.17 -6.81
N GLU A 181 3.91 -22.34 -6.19
CA GLU A 181 4.64 -23.61 -6.28
C GLU A 181 3.80 -24.73 -5.63
N PRO A 182 3.41 -25.78 -6.40
CA PRO A 182 2.50 -26.80 -5.88
C PRO A 182 3.05 -27.50 -4.64
N GLY A 183 2.28 -27.46 -3.54
CA GLY A 183 2.69 -28.03 -2.25
C GLY A 183 3.82 -27.25 -1.54
N LYS A 184 4.14 -26.04 -1.99
CA LYS A 184 5.27 -25.21 -1.54
C LYS A 184 4.89 -23.71 -1.49
N GLY A 185 3.66 -23.43 -1.05
CA GLY A 185 3.07 -22.10 -1.13
C GLY A 185 3.70 -21.03 -0.22
N VAL A 186 4.54 -21.41 0.76
CA VAL A 186 5.25 -20.46 1.64
C VAL A 186 6.76 -20.67 1.54
N GLU A 187 7.48 -19.61 1.22
CA GLU A 187 8.94 -19.54 1.20
C GLU A 187 9.43 -18.58 2.30
N LEU A 188 10.29 -19.05 3.19
CA LEU A 188 11.05 -18.20 4.11
C LEU A 188 12.49 -18.07 3.61
N VAL A 189 12.96 -16.83 3.47
CA VAL A 189 14.29 -16.55 2.92
C VAL A 189 15.06 -15.67 3.89
N GLU A 190 16.15 -16.19 4.45
CA GLU A 190 17.05 -15.38 5.29
C GLU A 190 17.66 -14.26 4.44
N VAL A 191 17.76 -13.05 5.00
CA VAL A 191 18.37 -11.89 4.34
C VAL A 191 19.32 -11.14 5.27
N ASN A 192 20.37 -10.57 4.68
CA ASN A 192 21.26 -9.62 5.33
C ASN A 192 21.49 -8.44 4.37
N GLY A 193 20.73 -7.36 4.58
CA GLY A 193 20.62 -6.29 3.59
C GLY A 193 20.17 -6.86 2.24
N SER A 194 20.91 -6.59 1.17
CA SER A 194 20.58 -7.12 -0.16
C SER A 194 20.97 -8.59 -0.41
N GLN A 195 21.61 -9.26 0.56
CA GLN A 195 22.09 -10.63 0.37
C GLN A 195 21.01 -11.63 0.77
N PHE A 196 20.70 -12.57 -0.13
CA PHE A 196 19.80 -13.68 0.12
C PHE A 196 20.57 -14.89 0.64
N GLY A 197 20.07 -15.49 1.72
CA GLY A 197 20.67 -16.61 2.41
C GLY A 197 19.90 -17.93 2.21
N ARG A 198 19.77 -18.70 3.29
CA ARG A 198 19.08 -19.99 3.28
C ARG A 198 17.59 -19.80 2.96
N ARG A 199 17.03 -20.82 2.32
CA ARG A 199 15.60 -20.88 1.97
C ARG A 199 14.94 -22.06 2.65
N PHE A 200 13.73 -21.84 3.13
CA PHE A 200 12.89 -22.85 3.76
C PHE A 200 11.51 -22.82 3.12
N THR A 201 11.10 -23.95 2.58
CA THR A 201 9.85 -24.05 1.83
C THR A 201 8.84 -24.91 2.59
N PHE A 202 7.61 -24.42 2.68
CA PHE A 202 6.54 -25.07 3.45
C PHE A 202 5.26 -25.19 2.64
N SER A 203 4.52 -26.27 2.91
CA SER A 203 3.09 -26.34 2.60
C SER A 203 2.30 -25.90 3.81
N VAL A 204 1.22 -25.17 3.55
CA VAL A 204 0.24 -24.83 4.58
C VAL A 204 -1.06 -25.54 4.25
N LYS A 205 -1.57 -26.30 5.22
CA LYS A 205 -2.77 -27.13 5.05
C LYS A 205 -4.01 -26.32 5.38
N LYS A 206 -5.09 -26.63 4.66
CA LYS A 206 -6.44 -26.16 4.99
C LYS A 206 -6.89 -26.79 6.32
N ASN A 207 -7.79 -26.13 7.04
CA ASN A 207 -8.37 -26.67 8.27
C ASN A 207 -8.89 -28.10 8.05
N GLN A 208 -8.36 -29.07 8.82
CA GLN A 208 -8.73 -30.50 8.81
C GLN A 208 -8.42 -31.31 7.51
N GLY A 209 -7.75 -30.72 6.53
CA GLY A 209 -7.42 -31.37 5.26
C GLY A 209 -6.03 -32.02 5.22
N LYS A 210 -5.88 -33.09 4.42
CA LYS A 210 -4.54 -33.60 4.03
C LYS A 210 -3.90 -32.80 2.89
N GLN A 211 -4.68 -31.99 2.17
CA GLN A 211 -4.22 -31.27 0.98
C GLN A 211 -3.77 -29.83 1.31
N PRO A 212 -2.67 -29.35 0.71
CA PRO A 212 -2.25 -27.96 0.83
C PRO A 212 -3.30 -27.00 0.22
N GLY A 213 -3.45 -25.83 0.81
CA GLY A 213 -4.15 -24.70 0.18
C GLY A 213 -3.24 -23.93 -0.75
N ARG A 214 -3.81 -23.26 -1.76
CA ARG A 214 -3.10 -22.25 -2.53
C ARG A 214 -2.91 -21.03 -1.64
N VAL A 215 -1.67 -20.58 -1.48
CA VAL A 215 -1.37 -19.40 -0.68
C VAL A 215 -1.52 -18.17 -1.57
N SER A 216 -2.44 -17.28 -1.21
CA SER A 216 -2.69 -16.06 -1.98
C SER A 216 -2.19 -14.78 -1.32
N ASP A 217 -1.92 -14.79 -0.02
CA ASP A 217 -1.30 -13.68 0.71
C ASP A 217 -0.51 -14.20 1.92
N ILE A 218 0.50 -13.44 2.34
CA ILE A 218 1.31 -13.72 3.53
C ILE A 218 1.78 -12.43 4.19
N GLU A 219 1.66 -12.35 5.52
CA GLU A 219 2.07 -11.17 6.28
C GLU A 219 2.73 -11.58 7.61
N TRP A 220 3.82 -10.92 7.97
CA TRP A 220 4.46 -11.07 9.28
C TRP A 220 3.66 -10.37 10.38
N HIS A 221 3.44 -11.09 11.47
CA HIS A 221 2.99 -10.49 12.72
C HIS A 221 4.09 -9.55 13.27
N PRO A 222 3.77 -8.38 13.84
CA PRO A 222 4.74 -7.40 14.34
C PRO A 222 5.75 -7.95 15.35
N SER A 223 5.41 -9.03 16.05
CA SER A 223 6.33 -9.71 16.96
C SER A 223 7.43 -10.52 16.27
N GLY A 224 7.40 -10.70 14.95
CA GLY A 224 8.34 -11.53 14.18
C GLY A 224 8.25 -13.04 14.43
N ARG A 225 7.18 -13.53 15.08
CA ARG A 225 7.03 -14.95 15.49
C ARG A 225 5.93 -15.69 14.75
N TYR A 226 4.98 -14.97 14.17
CA TYR A 226 3.81 -15.55 13.53
C TYR A 226 3.63 -14.96 12.13
N LEU A 227 2.97 -15.73 11.27
CA LEU A 227 2.55 -15.34 9.93
C LEU A 227 1.04 -15.45 9.85
N ALA A 228 0.37 -14.47 9.25
CA ALA A 228 -0.94 -14.68 8.65
C ALA A 228 -0.75 -15.18 7.22
N VAL A 229 -1.57 -16.15 6.80
CA VAL A 229 -1.53 -16.73 5.47
C VAL A 229 -2.96 -16.89 4.96
N THR A 230 -3.26 -16.30 3.81
CA THR A 230 -4.57 -16.48 3.15
C THR A 230 -4.52 -17.71 2.26
N LEU A 231 -5.46 -18.64 2.47
CA LEU A 231 -5.59 -19.87 1.70
C LEU A 231 -6.83 -19.84 0.81
N ASP A 232 -6.63 -20.19 -0.46
CA ASP A 232 -7.65 -20.37 -1.50
C ASP A 232 -8.63 -19.19 -1.66
N ASP A 233 -8.22 -17.98 -1.23
CA ASP A 233 -9.09 -16.80 -1.12
C ASP A 233 -10.37 -17.11 -0.32
N ARG A 234 -10.23 -17.81 0.81
CA ARG A 234 -11.36 -18.29 1.64
C ARG A 234 -11.11 -18.23 3.14
N GLU A 235 -9.94 -18.64 3.60
CA GLU A 235 -9.64 -18.70 5.03
C GLU A 235 -8.26 -18.14 5.35
N ILE A 236 -8.12 -17.62 6.56
CA ILE A 236 -6.86 -17.11 7.09
C ILE A 236 -6.36 -18.12 8.12
N VAL A 237 -5.16 -18.66 7.90
CA VAL A 237 -4.45 -19.46 8.90
C VAL A 237 -3.33 -18.63 9.48
N PHE A 238 -3.06 -18.85 10.77
CA PHE A 238 -1.92 -18.26 11.43
C PHE A 238 -0.88 -19.35 11.69
N GLN A 239 0.39 -19.08 11.38
CA GLN A 239 1.49 -20.03 11.52
C GLN A 239 2.55 -19.46 12.44
N GLN A 240 2.92 -20.19 13.49
CA GLN A 240 4.08 -19.89 14.30
C GLN A 240 5.34 -20.35 13.57
N VAL A 241 6.31 -19.46 13.44
CA VAL A 241 7.64 -19.76 12.92
C VAL A 241 8.53 -20.17 14.08
N ILE A 242 9.00 -21.42 14.06
CA ILE A 242 9.88 -21.97 15.10
C ILE A 242 11.25 -22.20 14.49
N ARG A 243 12.26 -21.53 15.06
CA ARG A 243 13.66 -21.68 14.69
C ARG A 243 14.36 -22.60 15.69
N ASP A 244 15.00 -23.64 15.18
CA ASP A 244 15.89 -24.49 15.95
C ASP A 244 17.20 -23.74 16.21
N ALA A 245 17.55 -23.54 17.49
CA ALA A 245 18.70 -22.74 17.88
C ALA A 245 20.05 -23.37 17.50
N ALA A 246 20.13 -24.71 17.41
CA ALA A 246 21.37 -25.41 17.12
C ALA A 246 21.68 -25.48 15.62
N THR A 247 20.65 -25.66 14.80
CA THR A 247 20.77 -25.90 13.35
C THR A 247 20.36 -24.71 12.49
N GLY A 248 19.65 -23.73 13.06
CA GLY A 248 19.00 -22.65 12.33
C GLY A 248 17.86 -23.12 11.43
N ASN A 249 17.44 -24.39 11.51
CA ASN A 249 16.31 -24.89 10.74
C ASN A 249 15.00 -24.26 11.19
N MET A 250 14.07 -24.10 10.26
CA MET A 250 12.76 -23.51 10.54
C MET A 250 11.65 -24.53 10.34
N THR A 251 10.61 -24.44 11.18
CA THR A 251 9.35 -25.17 11.03
C THR A 251 8.17 -24.23 11.21
N LEU A 252 7.06 -24.53 10.52
CA LEU A 252 5.78 -23.86 10.72
C LEU A 252 4.86 -24.75 11.55
N LYS A 253 4.25 -24.19 12.58
CA LYS A 253 3.18 -24.84 13.35
C LYS A 253 1.93 -23.98 13.33
N PRO A 254 0.74 -24.56 13.09
CA PRO A 254 -0.51 -23.82 13.18
C PRO A 254 -0.65 -23.13 14.55
N TRP A 255 -0.97 -21.84 14.53
CA TRP A 255 -1.31 -21.05 15.69
C TRP A 255 -2.83 -20.92 15.78
N ARG A 256 -3.42 -21.86 16.52
CA ARG A 256 -4.88 -22.06 16.61
C ARG A 256 -5.51 -22.43 15.27
N GLU A 257 -6.85 -22.50 15.25
CA GLU A 257 -7.62 -22.86 14.05
C GLU A 257 -7.64 -21.73 13.02
N ALA A 258 -7.80 -22.09 11.74
CA ALA A 258 -8.04 -21.08 10.70
C ALA A 258 -9.36 -20.36 10.93
N VAL A 259 -9.39 -19.10 10.52
CA VAL A 259 -10.56 -18.24 10.56
C VAL A 259 -11.13 -18.15 9.15
N LYS A 260 -12.37 -18.57 8.99
CA LYS A 260 -13.12 -18.31 7.76
C LYS A 260 -13.51 -16.84 7.73
N THR A 261 -13.08 -16.13 6.71
CA THR A 261 -13.47 -14.74 6.48
C THR A 261 -14.66 -14.68 5.54
N ILE A 262 -15.13 -13.46 5.30
CA ILE A 262 -16.20 -13.23 4.35
C ILE A 262 -15.62 -13.36 2.93
N ASN A 263 -16.49 -13.80 2.02
CA ASN A 263 -16.32 -13.93 0.58
C ASN A 263 -15.10 -13.20 -0.01
N PHE A 264 -14.11 -14.00 -0.40
CA PHE A 264 -12.95 -13.58 -1.18
C PHE A 264 -12.05 -12.57 -0.41
N PRO A 265 -11.35 -12.99 0.67
CA PRO A 265 -10.30 -12.20 1.31
C PRO A 265 -9.15 -11.87 0.35
N GLY A 266 -8.69 -10.62 0.36
CA GLY A 266 -7.47 -10.16 -0.29
C GLY A 266 -6.27 -10.18 0.66
N ALA A 267 -5.30 -9.29 0.42
CA ALA A 267 -4.12 -9.16 1.27
C ALA A 267 -4.43 -8.42 2.57
N GLY A 268 -4.03 -8.99 3.72
CA GLY A 268 -4.32 -8.45 5.05
C GLY A 268 -3.13 -7.79 5.74
N LYS A 269 -3.38 -7.11 6.87
CA LYS A 269 -2.36 -6.42 7.69
C LYS A 269 -2.69 -6.57 9.17
N PHE A 270 -1.66 -6.68 10.00
CA PHE A 270 -1.83 -6.62 11.46
C PHE A 270 -1.92 -5.18 11.95
N THR A 271 -2.63 -4.95 13.06
CA THR A 271 -2.45 -3.73 13.85
C THR A 271 -1.02 -3.67 14.40
N ALA A 272 -0.52 -2.46 14.71
CA ALA A 272 0.85 -2.28 15.19
C ALA A 272 1.12 -3.06 16.48
N ASP A 273 0.12 -3.21 17.35
CA ASP A 273 0.19 -4.03 18.57
C ASP A 273 0.03 -5.54 18.34
N GLY A 274 -0.30 -5.96 17.11
CA GLY A 274 -0.49 -7.35 16.72
C GLY A 274 -1.74 -8.03 17.28
N ARG A 275 -2.63 -7.32 17.99
CA ARG A 275 -3.83 -7.94 18.58
C ARG A 275 -4.91 -8.26 17.56
N PHE A 276 -4.90 -7.56 16.43
CA PHE A 276 -5.87 -7.75 15.36
C PHE A 276 -5.18 -7.94 14.02
N TYR A 277 -5.85 -8.70 13.15
CA TYR A 277 -5.53 -8.82 11.74
C TYR A 277 -6.74 -8.34 10.94
N VAL A 278 -6.52 -7.36 10.06
CA VAL A 278 -7.54 -6.78 9.20
C VAL A 278 -7.35 -7.32 7.80
N VAL A 279 -8.44 -7.65 7.11
CA VAL A 279 -8.41 -8.17 5.74
C VAL A 279 -9.58 -7.59 4.93
N PRO A 280 -9.36 -7.16 3.67
CA PRO A 280 -10.43 -6.77 2.79
C PRO A 280 -11.12 -8.02 2.25
N SER A 281 -12.45 -7.99 2.18
CA SER A 281 -13.28 -9.01 1.54
C SER A 281 -13.89 -8.41 0.28
N LEU A 282 -13.44 -8.88 -0.88
CA LEU A 282 -13.73 -8.28 -2.18
C LEU A 282 -15.09 -8.68 -2.75
N GLN A 283 -15.72 -9.73 -2.22
CA GLN A 283 -17.02 -10.24 -2.67
C GLN A 283 -17.04 -10.75 -4.11
N TRP A 284 -15.92 -11.28 -4.60
CA TRP A 284 -15.80 -11.73 -5.99
C TRP A 284 -16.39 -13.12 -6.26
N TRP A 285 -16.66 -13.94 -5.24
CA TRP A 285 -17.45 -15.17 -5.48
C TRP A 285 -18.93 -14.84 -5.61
N THR A 286 -19.57 -15.31 -6.68
CA THR A 286 -21.02 -15.30 -6.82
C THR A 286 -21.67 -16.30 -5.86
N LYS A 287 -23.01 -16.25 -5.74
CA LYS A 287 -23.77 -17.26 -4.97
C LYS A 287 -23.61 -18.69 -5.53
N THR A 288 -23.19 -18.83 -6.79
CA THR A 288 -22.92 -20.10 -7.47
C THR A 288 -21.44 -20.52 -7.40
N ASN A 289 -20.61 -19.81 -6.61
CA ASN A 289 -19.16 -20.02 -6.51
C ASN A 289 -18.39 -19.81 -7.82
N GLU A 290 -18.91 -18.95 -8.70
CA GLU A 290 -18.19 -18.49 -9.89
C GLU A 290 -17.45 -17.19 -9.57
N LEU A 291 -16.31 -16.96 -10.21
CA LEU A 291 -15.53 -15.74 -10.00
C LEU A 291 -16.10 -14.61 -10.86
N ASP A 292 -16.51 -13.51 -10.24
CA ASP A 292 -16.96 -12.29 -10.91
C ASP A 292 -16.36 -11.04 -10.26
N TYR A 293 -15.13 -10.73 -10.63
CA TYR A 293 -14.43 -9.50 -10.23
C TYR A 293 -14.86 -8.27 -11.03
N ASN A 294 -15.76 -8.42 -12.01
CA ASN A 294 -16.22 -7.33 -12.87
C ASN A 294 -17.56 -6.72 -12.41
N ASN A 295 -18.38 -7.50 -11.72
CA ASN A 295 -19.64 -7.04 -11.15
C ASN A 295 -19.84 -7.39 -9.66
N PRO A 296 -18.83 -7.21 -8.79
CA PRO A 296 -19.02 -7.49 -7.37
C PRO A 296 -19.95 -6.44 -6.73
N PRO A 297 -20.61 -6.80 -5.61
CA PRO A 297 -21.27 -5.84 -4.74
C PRO A 297 -20.22 -4.98 -3.99
N THR A 298 -20.68 -4.15 -3.05
CA THR A 298 -19.79 -3.42 -2.13
C THR A 298 -18.95 -4.39 -1.31
N GLY A 299 -17.65 -4.10 -1.17
CA GLY A 299 -16.75 -4.88 -0.35
C GLY A 299 -16.88 -4.61 1.14
N GLN A 300 -16.06 -5.31 1.93
CA GLN A 300 -16.01 -5.17 3.37
C GLN A 300 -14.57 -5.20 3.88
N LEU A 301 -14.33 -4.61 5.05
CA LEU A 301 -13.18 -4.92 5.88
C LEU A 301 -13.63 -5.85 7.00
N THR A 302 -12.83 -6.88 7.28
CA THR A 302 -13.05 -7.85 8.36
C THR A 302 -11.92 -7.74 9.37
N VAL A 303 -12.24 -7.69 10.66
CA VAL A 303 -11.25 -7.70 11.76
C VAL A 303 -11.29 -9.04 12.47
N ILE A 304 -10.13 -9.66 12.55
CA ILE A 304 -9.89 -10.88 13.31
C ILE A 304 -9.11 -10.51 14.56
N ARG A 305 -9.66 -10.79 15.75
CA ARG A 305 -8.91 -10.76 17.00
C ARG A 305 -8.10 -12.05 17.11
N LEU A 306 -6.82 -11.93 17.41
CA LEU A 306 -5.95 -13.08 17.59
C LEU A 306 -6.11 -13.68 18.99
N ALA A 307 -5.95 -14.99 19.07
CA ALA A 307 -5.87 -15.71 20.33
C ALA A 307 -4.69 -15.19 21.17
N THR A 308 -4.86 -15.18 22.48
CA THR A 308 -3.83 -14.80 23.44
C THR A 308 -3.64 -15.94 24.44
N ASN A 309 -2.93 -15.71 25.54
CA ASN A 309 -2.95 -16.66 26.65
C ASN A 309 -4.32 -16.70 27.35
N ASN A 310 -5.13 -15.64 27.18
CA ASN A 310 -6.43 -15.48 27.84
C ASN A 310 -7.62 -15.75 26.90
N THR A 311 -7.38 -15.90 25.59
CA THR A 311 -8.39 -16.17 24.57
C THR A 311 -7.95 -17.38 23.75
N GLU A 312 -8.79 -18.42 23.67
CA GLU A 312 -8.37 -19.71 23.11
C GLU A 312 -8.37 -19.76 21.57
N PHE A 313 -9.16 -18.91 20.93
CA PHE A 313 -9.40 -18.95 19.49
C PHE A 313 -9.20 -17.57 18.83
N ASN A 314 -8.88 -17.61 17.53
CA ASN A 314 -8.93 -16.44 16.66
C ASN A 314 -10.39 -16.21 16.27
N GLU A 315 -10.87 -14.97 16.28
CA GLU A 315 -12.29 -14.67 16.09
C GLU A 315 -12.51 -13.47 15.18
N VAL A 316 -13.49 -13.55 14.28
CA VAL A 316 -14.00 -12.36 13.58
C VAL A 316 -14.82 -11.52 14.55
N VAL A 317 -14.31 -10.34 14.92
CA VAL A 317 -14.92 -9.47 15.93
C VAL A 317 -15.69 -8.30 15.36
N SER A 318 -15.42 -7.92 14.11
CA SER A 318 -16.13 -6.83 13.44
C SER A 318 -16.00 -6.90 11.94
N THR A 319 -16.99 -6.36 11.24
CA THR A 319 -16.92 -6.05 9.82
C THR A 319 -17.43 -4.63 9.56
N ALA A 320 -16.99 -4.02 8.47
CA ALA A 320 -17.51 -2.73 8.01
C ALA A 320 -17.58 -2.70 6.49
N THR A 321 -18.66 -2.11 5.95
CA THR A 321 -18.83 -1.94 4.50
C THR A 321 -17.89 -0.86 3.97
N VAL A 322 -17.26 -1.13 2.84
CA VAL A 322 -16.44 -0.19 2.07
C VAL A 322 -16.91 -0.18 0.61
N GLY A 323 -16.22 0.56 -0.25
CA GLY A 323 -16.52 0.65 -1.67
C GLY A 323 -16.41 -0.69 -2.42
N ILE A 324 -16.68 -0.66 -3.72
CA ILE A 324 -16.67 -1.85 -4.60
C ILE A 324 -15.24 -2.22 -4.97
N SER A 325 -14.89 -3.50 -4.81
CA SER A 325 -13.54 -4.06 -5.00
C SER A 325 -12.46 -3.30 -4.20
N PRO A 326 -12.48 -3.42 -2.85
CA PRO A 326 -11.42 -2.88 -1.99
C PRO A 326 -10.17 -3.76 -2.10
N GLU A 327 -9.27 -3.46 -3.03
CA GLU A 327 -8.13 -4.36 -3.30
C GLU A 327 -6.94 -4.13 -2.36
N GLY A 328 -6.68 -2.88 -1.98
CA GLY A 328 -5.64 -2.53 -1.01
C GLY A 328 -6.17 -1.61 0.08
N PHE A 329 -5.54 -1.69 1.24
CA PHE A 329 -5.86 -0.86 2.40
C PHE A 329 -4.62 -0.63 3.25
N ASP A 330 -4.68 0.38 4.12
CA ASP A 330 -3.65 0.63 5.13
C ASP A 330 -4.28 1.02 6.48
N ILE A 331 -3.54 0.79 7.56
CA ILE A 331 -3.92 1.12 8.93
C ILE A 331 -3.07 2.30 9.40
N SER A 332 -3.68 3.30 10.02
CA SER A 332 -2.94 4.46 10.53
C SER A 332 -1.89 4.01 11.56
N PRO A 333 -0.76 4.72 11.72
CA PRO A 333 0.31 4.33 12.65
C PRO A 333 -0.15 4.14 14.11
N ASP A 334 -1.27 4.77 14.48
CA ASP A 334 -1.85 4.66 15.80
C ASP A 334 -2.97 3.61 15.90
N ASP A 335 -3.30 2.87 14.83
CA ASP A 335 -4.38 1.88 14.74
C ASP A 335 -5.82 2.45 14.89
N SER A 336 -6.04 3.77 14.78
CA SER A 336 -7.37 4.38 14.94
C SER A 336 -8.19 4.45 13.65
N LEU A 337 -7.53 4.47 12.50
CA LEU A 337 -8.14 4.66 11.20
C LEU A 337 -7.64 3.61 10.22
N ILE A 338 -8.50 3.25 9.28
CA ILE A 338 -8.20 2.38 8.16
C ILE A 338 -8.68 3.08 6.90
N VAL A 339 -7.87 3.05 5.85
CA VAL A 339 -8.27 3.52 4.52
C VAL A 339 -8.23 2.38 3.53
N ALA A 340 -9.27 2.20 2.73
CA ALA A 340 -9.34 1.18 1.68
C ALA A 340 -9.53 1.82 0.30
N ALA A 341 -8.69 1.46 -0.67
CA ALA A 341 -8.79 1.88 -2.06
C ALA A 341 -9.76 0.97 -2.83
N ASN A 342 -10.74 1.57 -3.52
CA ASN A 342 -11.84 0.86 -4.16
C ASN A 342 -11.85 1.15 -5.66
N ALA A 343 -11.77 0.10 -6.47
CA ALA A 343 -11.71 0.25 -7.93
C ALA A 343 -13.01 0.79 -8.54
N ARG A 344 -14.18 0.51 -7.93
CA ARG A 344 -15.51 0.95 -8.42
C ARG A 344 -15.76 0.69 -9.91
N ARG A 345 -15.23 -0.41 -10.46
CA ARG A 345 -15.35 -0.77 -11.89
C ARG A 345 -14.68 0.22 -12.86
N SER A 346 -13.80 1.09 -12.37
CA SER A 346 -13.03 2.00 -13.22
C SER A 346 -12.02 1.29 -14.12
N HIS A 347 -11.77 -0.01 -13.87
CA HIS A 347 -10.91 -0.86 -14.68
C HIS A 347 -11.58 -1.40 -15.95
N LEU A 348 -12.91 -1.36 -16.05
CA LEU A 348 -13.63 -1.98 -17.18
C LEU A 348 -13.25 -1.35 -18.54
N PRO A 349 -13.43 -2.10 -19.65
CA PRO A 349 -13.28 -1.55 -21.01
C PRO A 349 -14.16 -0.31 -21.22
N TRP A 350 -13.73 0.58 -22.13
CA TRP A 350 -14.37 1.89 -22.35
C TRP A 350 -15.79 1.78 -22.93
N GLU A 351 -16.03 0.69 -23.65
CA GLU A 351 -17.30 0.31 -24.24
C GLU A 351 -18.26 -0.37 -23.24
N ASP A 352 -17.80 -0.74 -22.04
CA ASP A 352 -18.65 -1.36 -21.03
C ASP A 352 -19.57 -0.33 -20.37
N SER A 353 -20.88 -0.56 -20.42
CA SER A 353 -21.88 0.35 -19.86
C SER A 353 -21.82 0.49 -18.34
N ARG A 354 -21.12 -0.40 -17.64
CA ARG A 354 -20.94 -0.38 -16.19
C ARG A 354 -19.71 0.41 -15.75
N LEU A 355 -18.85 0.83 -16.70
CA LEU A 355 -17.66 1.62 -16.41
C LEU A 355 -18.02 2.87 -15.62
N THR A 356 -17.31 3.11 -14.53
CA THR A 356 -17.37 4.39 -13.81
C THR A 356 -16.08 5.18 -14.06
N ARG A 357 -16.20 6.50 -14.13
CA ARG A 357 -15.02 7.40 -14.18
C ARG A 357 -14.46 7.71 -12.80
N GLU A 358 -15.19 7.31 -11.75
CA GLU A 358 -14.88 7.61 -10.36
C GLU A 358 -14.49 6.35 -9.61
N SER A 359 -13.24 6.28 -9.20
CA SER A 359 -12.81 5.38 -8.14
C SER A 359 -13.06 6.02 -6.77
N SER A 360 -12.74 5.34 -5.67
CA SER A 360 -12.89 5.93 -4.33
C SER A 360 -11.88 5.40 -3.31
N ILE A 361 -11.78 6.11 -2.18
CA ILE A 361 -11.21 5.60 -0.93
C ILE A 361 -12.29 5.61 0.15
N SER A 362 -12.33 4.56 0.97
CA SER A 362 -13.22 4.46 2.12
C SER A 362 -12.43 4.72 3.38
N LEU A 363 -12.88 5.63 4.25
CA LEU A 363 -12.31 5.87 5.57
C LEU A 363 -13.13 5.13 6.62
N VAL A 364 -12.47 4.35 7.47
CA VAL A 364 -13.08 3.53 8.50
C VAL A 364 -12.38 3.79 9.83
N ARG A 365 -13.16 3.96 10.91
CA ARG A 365 -12.62 4.05 12.26
C ARG A 365 -12.50 2.66 12.86
N MET A 366 -11.42 2.41 13.58
CA MET A 366 -11.23 1.22 14.38
C MET A 366 -11.14 1.58 15.87
N ASP A 367 -11.97 0.94 16.68
CA ASP A 367 -11.79 0.94 18.12
C ASP A 367 -10.61 0.04 18.48
N LYS A 368 -9.52 0.63 18.96
CA LYS A 368 -8.25 -0.08 19.22
C LYS A 368 -8.38 -1.17 20.29
N ASN A 369 -9.38 -1.12 21.17
CA ASN A 369 -9.51 -2.08 22.26
C ASN A 369 -10.34 -3.30 21.85
N THR A 370 -11.41 -3.05 21.11
CA THR A 370 -12.41 -4.04 20.74
C THR A 370 -12.22 -4.55 19.32
N GLY A 371 -11.54 -3.81 18.45
CA GLY A 371 -11.44 -4.09 17.02
C GLY A 371 -12.72 -3.74 16.25
N ARG A 372 -13.67 -3.04 16.89
CA ARG A 372 -14.92 -2.62 16.25
C ARG A 372 -14.63 -1.62 15.13
N LEU A 373 -15.13 -1.93 13.94
CA LEU A 373 -15.06 -1.05 12.78
C LEU A 373 -16.30 -0.18 12.66
N THR A 374 -16.14 1.03 12.15
CA THR A 374 -17.24 1.93 11.78
C THR A 374 -16.86 2.71 10.53
N THR A 375 -17.57 2.48 9.43
CA THR A 375 -17.36 3.24 8.20
C THR A 375 -17.70 4.70 8.44
N VAL A 376 -16.74 5.58 8.13
CA VAL A 376 -16.89 7.03 8.31
C VAL A 376 -17.40 7.68 7.02
N GLY A 377 -16.85 7.28 5.87
CA GLY A 377 -17.30 7.78 4.58
C GLY A 377 -16.56 7.16 3.39
N GLU A 378 -17.11 7.35 2.20
CA GLU A 378 -16.49 6.98 0.93
C GLU A 378 -16.27 8.25 0.09
N TYR A 379 -15.04 8.48 -0.35
CA TYR A 379 -14.58 9.69 -1.03
C TYR A 379 -14.22 9.34 -2.46
N LYS A 380 -14.99 9.86 -3.41
CA LYS A 380 -14.80 9.58 -4.84
C LYS A 380 -13.79 10.52 -5.49
N PHE A 381 -13.07 10.02 -6.48
CA PHE A 381 -12.18 10.80 -7.31
C PHE A 381 -12.04 10.19 -8.71
N GLU A 382 -11.68 11.03 -9.68
CA GLU A 382 -11.39 10.57 -11.04
C GLU A 382 -10.06 9.80 -11.09
N GLY A 383 -10.10 8.56 -11.54
CA GLY A 383 -8.93 7.70 -11.65
C GLY A 383 -9.28 6.25 -11.94
N ILE A 384 -8.33 5.51 -12.50
CA ILE A 384 -8.51 4.11 -12.88
C ILE A 384 -7.82 3.21 -11.86
N MET A 385 -8.57 2.23 -11.34
CA MET A 385 -8.11 1.07 -10.58
C MET A 385 -7.08 1.39 -9.47
N PRO A 386 -7.41 2.26 -8.50
CA PRO A 386 -6.55 2.43 -7.34
C PRO A 386 -6.50 1.14 -6.53
N GLN A 387 -5.31 0.78 -6.07
CA GLN A 387 -5.07 -0.42 -5.26
C GLN A 387 -4.15 -0.07 -4.10
N GLY A 388 -2.96 0.46 -4.39
CA GLY A 388 -1.99 0.89 -3.38
C GLY A 388 -2.49 2.10 -2.61
N VAL A 389 -2.46 2.01 -1.29
CA VAL A 389 -2.80 3.11 -0.38
C VAL A 389 -1.87 3.06 0.84
N ALA A 390 -1.48 4.22 1.36
CA ALA A 390 -0.63 4.31 2.54
C ALA A 390 -0.99 5.55 3.37
N PHE A 391 -1.03 5.42 4.69
CA PHE A 391 -0.95 6.56 5.60
C PHE A 391 0.47 7.11 5.62
N ASP A 392 0.61 8.39 5.91
CA ASP A 392 1.91 9.00 6.20
C ASP A 392 2.44 8.61 7.59
N ALA A 393 3.68 9.01 7.90
CA ALA A 393 4.34 8.62 9.15
C ALA A 393 3.62 9.12 10.41
N GLU A 394 2.83 10.20 10.28
CA GLU A 394 2.07 10.82 11.36
C GLU A 394 0.58 10.42 11.40
N GLY A 395 0.09 9.66 10.41
CA GLY A 395 -1.33 9.31 10.28
C GLY A 395 -2.26 10.48 9.91
N LYS A 396 -1.70 11.60 9.42
CA LYS A 396 -2.41 12.84 9.07
C LYS A 396 -2.71 12.96 7.58
N SER A 397 -2.04 12.16 6.76
CA SER A 397 -2.23 12.17 5.31
C SER A 397 -2.29 10.75 4.76
N ILE A 398 -2.86 10.62 3.58
CA ILE A 398 -3.00 9.38 2.83
C ILE A 398 -2.46 9.59 1.42
N ALA A 399 -1.78 8.59 0.88
CA ALA A 399 -1.37 8.48 -0.51
C ALA A 399 -2.15 7.34 -1.15
N VAL A 400 -2.63 7.51 -2.39
CA VAL A 400 -3.34 6.47 -3.15
C VAL A 400 -2.81 6.42 -4.58
N THR A 401 -2.59 5.21 -5.11
CA THR A 401 -2.16 5.04 -6.50
C THR A 401 -3.34 5.21 -7.45
N LEU A 402 -3.06 5.74 -8.65
CA LEU A 402 -3.93 5.67 -9.80
C LEU A 402 -3.19 4.86 -10.87
N PHE A 403 -3.78 3.74 -11.27
CA PHE A 403 -3.19 2.85 -12.27
C PHE A 403 -3.01 3.57 -13.61
N ASP A 404 -4.02 4.32 -14.03
CA ASP A 404 -4.01 5.12 -15.26
C ASP A 404 -4.99 6.31 -15.13
N THR A 405 -5.07 7.13 -16.18
CA THR A 405 -6.07 8.20 -16.29
C THR A 405 -7.07 7.94 -17.40
N PHE A 406 -8.24 8.56 -17.31
CA PHE A 406 -9.23 8.56 -18.38
C PHE A 406 -8.88 9.49 -19.56
N ASN A 407 -7.67 10.05 -19.58
CA ASN A 407 -7.18 10.83 -20.70
C ASN A 407 -6.42 9.92 -21.69
N PRO A 408 -6.98 9.60 -22.88
CA PRO A 408 -6.34 8.72 -23.85
C PRO A 408 -4.96 9.20 -24.31
N LYS A 409 -4.71 10.51 -24.26
CA LYS A 409 -3.44 11.12 -24.68
C LYS A 409 -2.36 11.04 -23.59
N VAL A 410 -2.76 10.88 -22.34
CA VAL A 410 -1.87 10.91 -21.17
C VAL A 410 -2.06 9.60 -20.39
N ARG A 411 -1.51 8.52 -20.96
CA ARG A 411 -1.48 7.18 -20.36
C ARG A 411 -0.41 7.13 -19.27
N GLN A 412 -0.73 7.63 -18.08
CA GLN A 412 0.22 7.90 -17.00
C GLN A 412 -0.37 7.49 -15.65
N GLY A 413 0.41 6.79 -14.83
CA GLY A 413 0.04 6.51 -13.45
C GLY A 413 0.25 7.74 -12.55
N LYS A 414 -0.40 7.75 -11.40
CA LYS A 414 -0.24 8.86 -10.44
C LYS A 414 -0.24 8.34 -9.01
N VAL A 415 0.31 9.13 -8.10
CA VAL A 415 0.08 9.03 -6.66
C VAL A 415 -0.62 10.31 -6.22
N GLU A 416 -1.81 10.17 -5.68
CA GLU A 416 -2.64 11.29 -5.20
C GLU A 416 -2.61 11.34 -3.67
N PHE A 417 -2.59 12.54 -3.10
CA PHE A 417 -2.52 12.74 -1.66
C PHE A 417 -3.82 13.32 -1.10
N TRP A 418 -4.16 12.92 0.12
CA TRP A 418 -5.33 13.36 0.86
C TRP A 418 -4.93 13.69 2.30
N ARG A 419 -5.56 14.71 2.87
CA ARG A 419 -5.43 15.11 4.26
C ARG A 419 -6.52 14.44 5.08
N VAL A 420 -6.16 13.90 6.23
CA VAL A 420 -7.11 13.48 7.26
C VAL A 420 -7.47 14.71 8.09
N ILE A 421 -8.73 15.12 8.01
CA ILE A 421 -9.28 16.16 8.87
C ILE A 421 -9.71 15.47 10.18
N PRO A 422 -9.05 15.77 11.31
CA PRO A 422 -9.37 15.12 12.58
C PRO A 422 -10.70 15.63 13.14
N GLY A 423 -11.32 14.83 13.99
CA GLY A 423 -12.55 15.19 14.70
C GLY A 423 -13.32 13.96 15.15
N GLU A 424 -14.46 14.18 15.80
CA GLU A 424 -15.38 13.10 16.18
C GLU A 424 -15.83 12.30 14.94
N ASN A 425 -16.01 12.99 13.80
CA ASN A 425 -16.26 12.40 12.49
C ASN A 425 -15.13 12.83 11.54
N PRO A 426 -14.01 12.09 11.50
CA PRO A 426 -12.88 12.48 10.68
C PRO A 426 -13.27 12.43 9.20
N SER A 427 -12.65 13.28 8.38
CA SER A 427 -12.95 13.31 6.95
C SER A 427 -11.68 13.39 6.10
N LEU A 428 -11.82 13.21 4.79
CA LEU A 428 -10.71 13.32 3.85
C LEU A 428 -10.88 14.52 2.95
N GLU A 429 -9.78 15.23 2.71
CA GLU A 429 -9.72 16.34 1.76
C GLU A 429 -8.54 16.15 0.81
N LYS A 430 -8.75 16.32 -0.48
CA LYS A 430 -7.71 16.15 -1.48
C LYS A 430 -6.61 17.21 -1.31
N MET A 431 -5.35 16.80 -1.42
CA MET A 431 -4.19 17.69 -1.31
C MET A 431 -3.46 17.86 -2.64
N GLY A 432 -3.09 19.11 -2.92
CA GLY A 432 -2.10 19.46 -3.93
C GLY A 432 -2.37 18.86 -5.32
N THR A 433 -1.28 18.58 -6.05
CA THR A 433 -1.33 17.97 -7.39
C THR A 433 -0.80 16.55 -7.31
N PRO A 434 -1.44 15.55 -7.97
CA PRO A 434 -0.91 14.19 -7.96
C PRO A 434 0.51 14.10 -8.56
N VAL A 435 1.35 13.29 -7.92
CA VAL A 435 2.70 12.96 -8.42
C VAL A 435 2.57 12.03 -9.61
N LYS A 436 3.23 12.33 -10.72
CA LYS A 436 3.25 11.45 -11.90
C LYS A 436 4.24 10.31 -11.67
N VAL A 437 3.79 9.08 -11.91
CA VAL A 437 4.61 7.85 -11.91
C VAL A 437 4.26 7.03 -13.13
N VAL A 438 5.03 6.01 -13.49
CA VAL A 438 4.74 5.17 -14.67
C VAL A 438 3.32 4.60 -14.58
N ARG A 439 2.67 4.42 -15.75
CA ARG A 439 1.36 3.77 -15.83
C ARG A 439 1.44 2.40 -15.15
N GLY A 440 0.35 2.06 -14.48
CA GLY A 440 0.15 0.80 -13.80
C GLY A 440 0.58 0.82 -12.34
N SER A 441 0.59 2.00 -11.72
CA SER A 441 0.94 2.10 -10.30
C SER A 441 -0.12 1.41 -9.43
N HIS A 442 0.32 0.44 -8.64
CA HIS A 442 -0.60 -0.48 -7.96
C HIS A 442 -0.25 -0.82 -6.51
N ASP A 443 0.96 -0.52 -6.04
CA ASP A 443 1.33 -0.75 -4.65
C ASP A 443 2.19 0.39 -4.11
N LEU A 444 2.11 0.60 -2.80
CA LEU A 444 2.83 1.65 -2.07
C LEU A 444 3.53 1.09 -0.85
N ALA A 445 4.74 1.57 -0.58
CA ALA A 445 5.41 1.35 0.69
C ALA A 445 6.00 2.66 1.22
N LEU A 446 5.55 3.07 2.41
CA LEU A 446 6.12 4.21 3.11
C LEU A 446 7.40 3.80 3.83
N VAL A 447 8.47 4.56 3.62
CA VAL A 447 9.66 4.50 4.48
C VAL A 447 9.58 5.66 5.47
N ARG A 448 9.46 5.30 6.75
CA ARG A 448 9.21 6.23 7.86
C ARG A 448 10.48 6.92 8.33
#